data_AF-A0A821NYH5-F1
#
_entry.id   AF-A0A821NYH5-F1
#
_cell.length_a   1.000
_cell.length_b   1.000
_cell.length_c   1.000
_cell.angle_alpha   90.00
_cell.angle_beta   90.00
_cell.angle_gamma   90.00
#
_symmetry.space_group_name_H-M   'P 1'
#
loop_
_entity.id
_entity.type
_entity.pdbx_description
1 polymer ?
#
loop_
_entity_poly.entity_id
_entity_poly.type
_entity_poly.pdbx_seq_one_letter_code
_entity_poly.pdbx_strand_id
1 'polypeptide(L)'
;SQGTMIGFAEFGNLSNLVQNNVSLYVALAPVAHVGHIKSPLKYLSTTTIIKDLELYWHILFGRNEFLPSSDIVTWLATYGCEQIIVDRLICENIFLVLFGPEKKNLNETRIPVYAAHEPAGTSVKNMIHFAQGVQTNTFQAYDYGSPEKNQLHYNQTTPPA
;
A
#
# COMPACT_ATOMS: atom_id res chain seq x y z
N SER A 1 3.39 -6.02 7.22
CA SER A 1 3.00 -5.29 5.98
C SER A 1 1.48 -5.06 6.00
N GLN A 2 0.83 -4.70 4.89
CA GLN A 2 -0.63 -4.45 4.87
C GLN A 2 -1.46 -5.63 5.41
N GLY A 3 -1.06 -6.88 5.19
CA GLY A 3 -1.74 -8.04 5.77
C GLY A 3 -1.86 -7.97 7.30
N THR A 4 -0.90 -7.32 7.98
CA THR A 4 -1.03 -7.13 9.43
C THR A 4 -2.02 -6.04 9.80
N MET A 5 -2.07 -4.97 9.00
CA MET A 5 -3.01 -3.87 9.17
C MET A 5 -4.45 -4.36 9.06
N ILE A 6 -4.72 -5.22 8.07
CA ILE A 6 -6.03 -5.87 7.89
C ILE A 6 -6.39 -6.71 9.12
N GLY A 7 -5.45 -7.54 9.60
CA GLY A 7 -5.69 -8.33 10.82
C GLY A 7 -5.99 -7.47 12.05
N PHE A 8 -5.27 -6.35 12.25
CA PHE A 8 -5.57 -5.42 13.34
C PHE A 8 -6.95 -4.76 13.19
N ALA A 9 -7.36 -4.38 11.98
CA ALA A 9 -8.69 -3.81 11.75
C ALA A 9 -9.81 -4.83 12.01
N GLU A 10 -9.64 -6.06 11.54
CA GLU A 10 -10.67 -7.11 11.65
C GLU A 10 -10.77 -7.69 13.07
N PHE A 11 -9.63 -7.97 13.71
CA PHE A 11 -9.59 -8.59 15.05
C PHE A 11 -9.71 -7.56 16.18
N GLY A 12 -9.45 -6.27 15.90
CA GLY A 12 -9.68 -5.19 16.86
C GLY A 12 -11.15 -4.79 16.97
N ASN A 13 -11.96 -5.12 15.97
CA ASN A 13 -13.39 -4.86 15.99
C ASN A 13 -14.14 -5.94 16.80
N LEU A 14 -14.49 -5.61 18.05
CA LEU A 14 -15.17 -6.54 18.98
C LEU A 14 -16.53 -7.06 18.50
N SER A 15 -17.15 -6.41 17.51
CA SER A 15 -18.38 -6.89 16.88
C SER A 15 -18.14 -8.00 15.84
N ASN A 16 -16.89 -8.21 15.44
CA ASN A 16 -16.51 -9.15 14.40
C ASN A 16 -16.28 -10.55 14.97
N LEU A 17 -17.09 -11.51 14.53
CA LEU A 17 -17.00 -12.91 14.97
C LEU A 17 -15.71 -13.60 14.53
N VAL A 18 -14.99 -13.04 13.53
CA VAL A 18 -13.75 -13.62 13.02
C VAL A 18 -12.69 -13.75 14.11
N GLN A 19 -12.64 -12.81 15.08
CA GLN A 19 -11.67 -12.86 16.18
C GLN A 19 -11.78 -14.15 17.01
N ASN A 20 -12.98 -14.72 17.13
CA ASN A 20 -13.21 -15.94 17.91
C ASN A 20 -12.66 -17.19 17.22
N ASN A 21 -12.33 -17.09 15.93
CA ASN A 21 -11.80 -18.19 15.12
C ASN A 21 -10.27 -18.11 14.97
N VAL A 22 -9.60 -17.15 15.63
CA VAL A 22 -8.15 -16.95 15.55
C VAL A 22 -7.51 -17.22 16.91
N SER A 23 -6.86 -18.38 17.03
CA SER A 23 -6.20 -18.78 18.28
C SER A 23 -4.83 -18.12 18.50
N LEU A 24 -4.15 -17.73 17.42
CA LEU A 24 -2.86 -17.06 17.46
C LEU A 24 -2.71 -16.18 16.23
N TYR A 25 -2.29 -14.93 16.45
CA TYR A 25 -1.99 -13.99 15.39
C TYR A 25 -0.52 -13.55 15.43
N VAL A 26 0.24 -13.95 14.41
CA VAL A 26 1.67 -13.62 14.28
C VAL A 26 1.84 -12.51 13.25
N ALA A 27 2.13 -11.30 13.73
CA ALA A 27 2.28 -10.12 12.87
C ALA A 27 3.75 -9.88 12.49
N LEU A 28 4.13 -10.20 11.26
CA LEU A 28 5.47 -9.92 10.71
C LEU A 28 5.51 -8.54 10.03
N ALA A 29 6.47 -7.71 10.43
CA ALA A 29 6.57 -6.29 10.05
C ALA A 29 5.24 -5.54 10.29
N PRO A 30 4.73 -5.49 11.54
CA PRO A 30 3.39 -4.98 11.83
C PRO A 30 3.23 -3.52 11.41
N VAL A 31 2.09 -3.21 10.78
CA VAL A 31 1.71 -1.86 10.35
C VAL A 31 0.33 -1.53 10.92
N ALA A 32 0.24 -0.43 11.64
CA ALA A 32 -1.02 0.18 12.08
C ALA A 32 -1.00 1.68 11.75
N HIS A 33 0.04 2.38 12.19
CA HIS A 33 0.28 3.79 11.89
C HIS A 33 1.43 3.95 10.90
N VAL A 34 1.29 4.86 9.93
CA VAL A 34 2.29 5.09 8.87
C VAL A 34 2.80 6.53 8.78
N GLY A 35 2.47 7.41 9.75
CA GLY A 35 2.91 8.81 9.73
C GLY A 35 4.43 9.02 9.87
N HIS A 36 5.18 7.99 10.29
CA HIS A 36 6.63 8.07 10.50
C HIS A 36 7.43 7.16 9.56
N ILE A 37 6.84 6.71 8.45
CA ILE A 37 7.56 5.86 7.49
C ILE A 37 8.76 6.60 6.89
N LYS A 38 9.86 5.88 6.71
CA LYS A 38 11.06 6.38 6.01
C LYS A 38 11.02 6.10 4.51
N SER A 39 10.13 5.22 4.06
CA SER A 39 9.97 4.88 2.65
C SER A 39 9.64 6.13 1.82
N PRO A 40 10.13 6.22 0.57
CA PRO A 40 9.74 7.26 -0.38
C PRO A 40 8.22 7.38 -0.59
N LEU A 41 7.43 6.36 -0.25
CA LEU A 41 5.96 6.41 -0.27
C LEU A 41 5.38 7.59 0.54
N LYS A 42 6.10 8.11 1.54
CA LYS A 42 5.68 9.32 2.28
C LYS A 42 5.52 10.55 1.38
N TYR A 43 6.23 10.62 0.26
CA TYR A 43 6.12 11.74 -0.69
C TYR A 43 4.87 11.65 -1.56
N LEU A 44 4.12 10.55 -1.51
CA LEU A 44 2.84 10.44 -2.20
C LEU A 44 1.68 11.03 -1.37
N SER A 45 1.97 11.53 -0.17
CA SER A 45 1.03 12.23 0.71
C SER A 45 1.24 13.75 0.73
N THR A 46 1.80 14.32 -0.34
CA THR A 46 2.30 15.71 -0.43
C THR A 46 1.25 16.81 -0.36
N THR A 47 -0.05 16.48 -0.41
CA THR A 47 -1.13 17.47 -0.26
C THR A 47 -1.54 17.60 1.21
N THR A 48 -1.75 18.82 1.72
CA THR A 48 -2.24 18.99 3.10
C THR A 48 -3.75 18.71 3.24
N ILE A 49 -4.47 18.65 2.11
CA ILE A 49 -5.93 18.51 2.06
C ILE A 49 -6.30 17.18 1.40
N ILE A 50 -7.14 16.39 2.06
CA ILE A 50 -7.58 15.06 1.60
C ILE A 50 -8.36 15.12 0.27
N LYS A 51 -9.20 16.15 0.07
CA LYS A 51 -9.90 16.34 -1.22
C LYS A 51 -8.92 16.53 -2.38
N ASP A 52 -7.87 17.30 -2.15
CA ASP A 52 -6.83 17.54 -3.16
C ASP A 52 -5.96 16.31 -3.35
N LEU A 53 -5.79 15.49 -2.31
CA LEU A 53 -5.12 14.19 -2.38
C LEU A 53 -5.82 13.26 -3.38
N GLU A 54 -7.13 13.04 -3.20
CA GLU A 54 -7.90 12.15 -4.09
C GLU A 54 -7.85 12.65 -5.55
N LEU A 55 -8.02 13.96 -5.77
CA LEU A 55 -7.92 14.56 -7.10
C LEU A 55 -6.52 14.36 -7.71
N TYR A 56 -5.47 14.65 -6.95
CA TYR A 56 -4.08 14.51 -7.38
C TYR A 56 -3.75 13.06 -7.79
N TRP A 57 -4.13 12.09 -6.96
CA TRP A 57 -3.93 10.68 -7.25
C TRP A 57 -4.73 10.23 -8.48
N HIS A 58 -5.97 10.68 -8.64
CA HIS A 58 -6.77 10.36 -9.80
C HIS A 58 -6.22 10.95 -11.11
N ILE A 59 -5.59 12.13 -11.06
CA ILE A 59 -4.93 12.74 -12.23
C ILE A 59 -3.69 11.93 -12.63
N LEU A 60 -2.91 11.47 -11.67
CA LEU A 60 -1.65 10.76 -11.94
C LEU A 60 -1.84 9.29 -12.32
N PHE A 61 -2.73 8.59 -11.63
CA PHE A 61 -2.82 7.12 -11.68
C PHE A 61 -4.19 6.61 -12.14
N GLY A 62 -5.15 7.50 -12.43
CA GLY A 62 -6.52 7.13 -12.73
C GLY A 62 -7.29 6.70 -11.47
N ARG A 63 -8.43 6.02 -11.65
CA ARG A 63 -9.36 5.68 -10.55
C ARG A 63 -9.40 4.20 -10.18
N ASN A 64 -8.73 3.36 -10.95
CA ASN A 64 -8.91 1.91 -10.90
C ASN A 64 -7.69 1.25 -10.24
N GLU A 65 -6.85 0.62 -11.06
CA GLU A 65 -5.73 -0.19 -10.61
C GLU A 65 -4.42 0.60 -10.59
N PHE A 66 -3.64 0.41 -9.52
CA PHE A 66 -2.31 0.94 -9.32
C PHE A 66 -1.31 -0.21 -9.43
N LEU A 67 -0.37 -0.06 -10.36
CA LEU A 67 0.66 -1.06 -10.69
C LEU A 67 0.08 -2.46 -10.99
N PRO A 68 -0.83 -2.59 -11.98
CA PRO A 68 -1.38 -3.89 -12.38
C PRO A 68 -0.27 -4.87 -12.80
N SER A 69 -0.34 -6.11 -12.33
CA SER A 69 0.43 -7.20 -12.93
C SER A 69 -0.31 -7.71 -14.17
N SER A 70 0.30 -7.56 -15.34
CA SER A 70 -0.19 -8.19 -16.58
C SER A 70 0.89 -9.12 -17.13
N ASP A 71 0.51 -10.12 -17.94
CA ASP A 71 1.46 -11.07 -18.54
C ASP A 71 2.61 -10.36 -19.27
N ILE A 72 2.35 -9.21 -19.89
CA ILE A 72 3.35 -8.38 -20.58
C ILE A 72 4.28 -7.69 -19.56
N VAL A 73 3.73 -7.15 -18.47
CA VAL A 73 4.52 -6.50 -17.40
C VAL A 73 5.36 -7.53 -16.66
N THR A 74 4.81 -8.71 -16.37
CA THR A 74 5.52 -9.84 -15.77
C THR A 74 6.61 -10.38 -16.70
N TRP A 75 6.36 -10.49 -18.01
CA TRP A 75 7.37 -10.87 -18.99
C TRP A 75 8.50 -9.83 -19.06
N LEU A 76 8.16 -8.54 -19.13
CA LEU A 76 9.15 -7.45 -19.13
C LEU A 76 9.95 -7.42 -17.82
N ALA A 77 9.33 -7.67 -16.66
CA ALA A 77 10.04 -7.76 -15.38
C ALA A 77 10.94 -9.01 -15.30
N THR A 78 10.52 -10.13 -15.89
CA THR A 78 11.30 -11.38 -15.88
C THR A 78 12.57 -11.26 -16.74
N TYR A 79 12.44 -10.75 -17.97
CA TYR A 79 13.54 -10.72 -18.94
C TYR A 79 14.27 -9.37 -18.99
N GLY A 80 13.58 -8.27 -18.68
CA GLY A 80 14.18 -6.94 -18.60
C GLY A 80 15.17 -6.87 -17.44
N CYS A 81 14.77 -7.27 -16.22
CA CYS A 81 15.63 -7.18 -15.03
C CYS A 81 16.92 -8.04 -15.11
N GLU A 82 17.11 -8.87 -16.14
CA GLU A 82 18.34 -9.61 -16.43
C GLU A 82 19.37 -8.82 -17.28
N GLN A 83 18.97 -7.73 -17.95
CA GLN A 83 19.84 -6.96 -18.86
C GLN A 83 20.57 -5.78 -18.17
N ILE A 84 21.83 -5.56 -18.56
CA ILE A 84 22.87 -4.93 -17.72
C ILE A 84 22.75 -3.40 -17.50
N ILE A 85 22.07 -2.63 -18.37
CA ILE A 85 22.28 -1.16 -18.39
C ILE A 85 21.04 -0.33 -18.02
N VAL A 86 19.82 -0.79 -18.29
CA VAL A 86 18.59 0.02 -18.10
C VAL A 86 17.62 -0.58 -17.06
N ASP A 87 17.65 -1.89 -16.84
CA ASP A 87 16.58 -2.57 -16.11
C ASP A 87 16.88 -2.86 -14.63
N ARG A 88 18.13 -3.17 -14.26
CA ARG A 88 18.44 -3.50 -12.84
C ARG A 88 18.14 -2.34 -11.88
N LEU A 89 18.42 -1.10 -12.29
CA LEU A 89 18.14 0.09 -11.49
C LEU A 89 16.63 0.32 -11.29
N ILE A 90 15.81 0.13 -12.31
CA ILE A 90 14.35 0.35 -12.21
C ILE A 90 13.71 -0.74 -11.35
N CYS A 91 14.09 -2.01 -11.58
CA CYS A 91 13.60 -3.14 -10.80
C CYS A 91 14.02 -3.03 -9.32
N GLU A 92 15.30 -2.70 -9.06
CA GLU A 92 15.78 -2.47 -7.71
C GLU A 92 15.13 -1.23 -7.07
N ASN A 93 14.87 -0.15 -7.82
CA ASN A 93 14.27 1.08 -7.27
C ASN A 93 12.79 0.89 -6.89
N ILE A 94 11.99 0.21 -7.71
CA ILE A 94 10.58 -0.09 -7.35
C ILE A 94 10.54 -1.01 -6.13
N PHE A 95 11.38 -2.06 -6.12
CA PHE A 95 11.50 -2.93 -4.96
C PHE A 95 11.96 -2.16 -3.71
N LEU A 96 12.93 -1.27 -3.85
CA LEU A 96 13.48 -0.48 -2.75
C LEU A 96 12.47 0.51 -2.19
N VAL A 97 11.63 1.12 -3.04
CA VAL A 97 10.56 2.03 -2.62
C VAL A 97 9.50 1.28 -1.81
N LEU A 98 9.08 0.10 -2.26
CA LEU A 98 7.99 -0.66 -1.66
C LEU A 98 8.43 -1.52 -0.46
N PHE A 99 9.57 -2.21 -0.59
CA PHE A 99 10.01 -3.27 0.33
C PHE A 99 11.29 -2.90 1.11
N GLY A 100 12.00 -1.86 0.69
CA GLY A 100 13.18 -1.33 1.38
C GLY A 100 14.52 -1.72 0.75
N PRO A 101 15.62 -1.05 1.15
CA PRO A 101 16.91 -1.12 0.45
C PRO A 101 17.82 -2.29 0.85
N GLU A 102 17.41 -3.18 1.74
CA GLU A 102 18.30 -4.19 2.31
C GLU A 102 18.63 -5.29 1.28
N LYS A 103 19.93 -5.48 1.00
CA LYS A 103 20.44 -6.48 0.06
C LYS A 103 21.16 -7.64 0.74
N LYS A 104 21.64 -7.49 1.98
CA LYS A 104 22.47 -8.52 2.65
C LYS A 104 21.75 -9.85 2.86
N ASN A 105 20.43 -9.78 3.04
CA ASN A 105 19.58 -10.96 3.26
C ASN A 105 18.76 -11.34 2.01
N LEU A 106 19.04 -10.72 0.86
CA LEU A 106 18.33 -10.97 -0.39
C LEU A 106 19.15 -11.93 -1.27
N ASN A 107 18.52 -13.00 -1.74
CA ASN A 107 19.12 -13.82 -2.79
C ASN A 107 19.00 -13.08 -4.14
N GLU A 108 20.05 -12.35 -4.51
CA GLU A 108 20.07 -11.52 -5.72
C GLU A 108 19.81 -12.31 -7.00
N THR A 109 20.24 -13.58 -7.07
CA THR A 109 20.02 -14.44 -8.25
C THR A 109 18.53 -14.74 -8.50
N ARG A 110 17.67 -14.49 -7.50
CA ARG A 110 16.21 -14.68 -7.61
C ARG A 110 15.43 -13.39 -7.84
N ILE A 111 16.09 -12.24 -7.99
CA ILE A 111 15.43 -10.96 -8.30
C ILE A 111 14.45 -11.04 -9.48
N PRO A 112 14.76 -11.70 -10.62
CA PRO A 112 13.81 -11.81 -11.72
C PRO A 112 12.50 -12.49 -11.32
N VAL A 113 12.57 -13.48 -10.42
CA VAL A 113 11.39 -14.21 -9.93
C VAL A 113 10.55 -13.34 -9.00
N TYR A 114 11.19 -12.55 -8.13
CA TYR A 114 10.48 -11.62 -7.26
C TYR A 114 9.82 -10.50 -8.10
N ALA A 115 10.54 -9.93 -9.05
CA ALA A 115 10.04 -8.88 -9.95
C ALA A 115 8.90 -9.34 -10.86
N ALA A 116 8.88 -10.61 -11.24
CA ALA A 116 7.78 -11.20 -12.01
C ALA A 116 6.45 -11.24 -11.23
N HIS A 117 6.51 -11.34 -9.90
CA HIS A 117 5.33 -11.53 -9.03
C HIS A 117 4.96 -10.27 -8.23
N GLU A 118 5.88 -9.33 -8.09
CA GLU A 118 5.70 -8.13 -7.28
C GLU A 118 6.01 -6.85 -8.06
N PRO A 119 5.15 -5.82 -7.97
CA PRO A 119 3.87 -5.81 -7.27
C PRO A 119 2.77 -6.59 -8.02
N ALA A 120 1.87 -7.24 -7.28
CA ALA A 120 0.71 -7.96 -7.82
C ALA A 120 -0.55 -7.08 -8.05
N GLY A 121 -0.40 -5.75 -8.01
CA GLY A 121 -1.50 -4.80 -8.17
C GLY A 121 -2.28 -4.48 -6.89
N THR A 122 -2.85 -3.28 -6.86
CA THR A 122 -3.78 -2.79 -5.82
C THR A 122 -4.70 -1.72 -6.41
N SER A 123 -5.75 -1.29 -5.71
CA SER A 123 -6.52 -0.12 -6.15
C SER A 123 -5.82 1.20 -5.86
N VAL A 124 -6.06 2.22 -6.68
CA VAL A 124 -5.64 3.61 -6.42
C VAL A 124 -6.24 4.10 -5.09
N LYS A 125 -7.48 3.71 -4.78
CA LYS A 125 -8.14 4.02 -3.50
C LYS A 125 -7.35 3.51 -2.30
N ASN A 126 -6.78 2.31 -2.38
CA ASN A 126 -5.94 1.77 -1.30
C ASN A 126 -4.67 2.62 -1.10
N MET A 127 -4.06 3.10 -2.19
CA MET A 127 -2.89 3.97 -2.09
C MET A 127 -3.24 5.35 -1.51
N ILE A 128 -4.40 5.89 -1.85
CA ILE A 128 -4.93 7.12 -1.23
C ILE A 128 -5.16 6.89 0.27
N HIS A 129 -5.68 5.73 0.69
CA HIS A 129 -5.86 5.39 2.10
C HIS A 129 -4.52 5.39 2.86
N PHE A 130 -3.48 4.77 2.28
CA PHE A 130 -2.14 4.82 2.85
C PHE A 130 -1.63 6.26 2.98
N ALA A 131 -1.82 7.09 1.96
CA ALA A 131 -1.41 8.49 1.99
C ALA A 131 -2.18 9.31 3.07
N GLN A 132 -3.47 9.04 3.27
CA GLN A 132 -4.24 9.61 4.40
C GLN A 132 -3.64 9.21 5.75
N GLY A 133 -3.26 7.94 5.91
CA GLY A 133 -2.58 7.44 7.11
C GLY A 133 -1.23 8.12 7.36
N VAL A 134 -0.49 8.49 6.30
CA VAL A 134 0.77 9.23 6.42
C VAL A 134 0.51 10.66 6.92
N GLN A 135 -0.49 11.34 6.35
CA GLN A 135 -0.83 12.74 6.71
C GLN A 135 -1.39 12.87 8.12
N THR A 136 -2.32 11.99 8.48
CA THR A 136 -3.05 12.07 9.75
C THR A 136 -2.29 11.41 10.89
N ASN A 137 -1.36 10.49 10.58
CA ASN A 137 -0.71 9.62 11.57
C ASN A 137 -1.74 8.93 12.49
N THR A 138 -2.82 8.44 11.90
CA THR A 138 -3.88 7.69 12.59
C THR A 138 -4.07 6.33 11.95
N PHE A 139 -4.57 5.37 12.73
CA PHE A 139 -5.12 4.12 12.22
C PHE A 139 -6.64 4.24 12.21
N GLN A 140 -7.21 4.43 11.02
CA GLN A 140 -8.64 4.68 10.83
C GLN A 140 -9.11 4.22 9.44
N ALA A 141 -10.43 4.13 9.27
CA ALA A 141 -11.05 3.85 7.99
C ALA A 141 -10.78 4.96 6.95
N TYR A 142 -11.07 4.67 5.69
CA TYR A 142 -10.85 5.59 4.57
C TYR A 142 -11.65 6.89 4.72
N ASP A 143 -11.01 8.05 4.60
CA ASP A 143 -11.74 9.32 4.55
C ASP A 143 -12.21 9.61 3.11
N TYR A 144 -13.51 9.75 2.91
CA TYR A 144 -14.08 10.07 1.60
C TYR A 144 -13.98 11.56 1.22
N GLY A 145 -13.33 12.36 2.06
CA GLY A 145 -12.99 13.75 1.80
C GLY A 145 -14.11 14.73 2.10
N SER A 146 -15.30 14.29 2.54
CA SER A 146 -16.32 15.21 3.07
C SER A 146 -17.22 14.55 4.12
N PRO A 147 -17.78 15.34 5.06
CA PRO A 147 -18.72 14.84 6.07
C PRO A 147 -19.89 14.05 5.48
N GLU A 148 -20.44 14.52 4.35
CA GLU A 148 -21.59 13.91 3.69
C GLU A 148 -21.23 12.54 3.12
N LYS A 149 -20.06 12.42 2.49
CA LYS A 149 -19.60 11.14 1.95
C LYS A 149 -19.26 10.16 3.08
N ASN A 150 -18.60 10.61 4.15
CA ASN A 150 -18.33 9.76 5.32
C ASN A 150 -19.63 9.30 5.97
N GLN A 151 -20.64 10.16 6.06
CA GLN A 151 -21.97 9.80 6.59
C GLN A 151 -22.61 8.68 5.77
N LEU A 152 -22.51 8.71 4.45
CA LEU A 152 -23.03 7.65 3.57
C LEU A 152 -22.34 6.30 3.78
N HIS A 153 -21.08 6.29 4.21
CA HIS A 153 -20.30 5.07 4.37
C HIS A 153 -20.27 4.53 5.81
N TYR A 154 -20.29 5.42 6.81
CA TYR A 154 -20.04 5.07 8.20
C TYR A 154 -21.19 5.42 9.15
N ASN A 155 -22.25 6.08 8.66
CA ASN A 155 -23.29 6.69 9.49
C ASN A 155 -22.77 7.75 10.49
N GLN A 156 -21.58 8.28 10.24
CA GLN A 156 -20.95 9.38 10.99
C GLN A 156 -20.13 10.26 10.05
N THR A 157 -19.90 11.52 10.44
CA THR A 157 -19.25 12.53 9.59
C THR A 157 -17.73 12.39 9.47
N THR A 158 -17.10 11.61 10.34
CA THR A 158 -15.67 11.31 10.33
C THR A 158 -15.44 9.82 10.13
N PRO A 159 -14.32 9.39 9.51
CA PRO A 159 -13.96 7.97 9.49
C PRO A 159 -13.77 7.42 10.92
N PRO A 160 -14.25 6.21 11.23
CA PRO A 160 -14.00 5.55 12.50
C PRO A 160 -12.53 5.09 12.62
N ALA A 161 -11.99 5.18 13.84
CA ALA A 161 -10.68 4.63 14.21
C ALA A 161 -10.80 3.18 14.69
#